data_AF-A0A348WAV3-F1
#
_entry.id   AF-A0A348WAV3-F1
#
_cell.length_a   1.000
_cell.length_b   1.000
_cell.length_c   1.000
_cell.angle_alpha   90.00
_cell.angle_beta   90.00
_cell.angle_gamma   90.00
#
_symmetry.space_group_name_H-M   'P 1'
#
loop_
_entity.id
_entity.type
_entity.pdbx_description
1 polymer ?
#
loop_
_entity_poly.entity_id
_entity_poly.type
_entity_poly.pdbx_seq_one_letter_code
_entity_poly.pdbx_strand_id
1 'polypeptide(L)'
;MTEAAARRRGRGGGGAARRAERTSIRIETAKYIERNIPNFEVLTEEALEVIETNAEIVLEEVGVNFVDNPAALERWRNAGADVTGERVRIPRGLARKLCSTAPSEFTQYARNRDKSVVIGGRNMVLAPVYGPPFVRDAAGGRRYATMADFEKFVKLAYMSKWLHHSGGTVCEPTDVPVNKRHLDMLMAHMTLS
;
A
#
# COMPACT_ATOMS: atom_id res chain seq x y z
N MET A 1 35.91 31.56 47.21
CA MET A 1 36.02 30.10 47.18
C MET A 1 34.67 29.51 46.78
N THR A 2 34.44 29.32 45.49
CA THR A 2 33.48 28.36 44.89
C THR A 2 33.67 28.41 43.38
N GLU A 3 34.52 27.52 42.88
CA GLU A 3 34.85 27.39 41.46
C GLU A 3 33.82 26.44 40.80
N ALA A 4 33.11 26.93 39.79
CA ALA A 4 32.15 26.15 39.03
C ALA A 4 32.90 25.26 38.03
N ALA A 5 32.84 23.94 38.23
CA ALA A 5 33.42 22.96 37.31
C ALA A 5 32.70 22.99 35.95
N ALA A 6 33.40 23.44 34.91
CA ALA A 6 32.93 23.40 33.54
C ALA A 6 32.80 21.94 33.05
N ARG A 7 31.56 21.45 32.91
CA ARG A 7 31.26 20.18 32.23
C ARG A 7 31.61 20.29 30.74
N ARG A 8 32.69 19.62 30.33
CA ARG A 8 33.03 19.37 28.91
C ARG A 8 31.93 18.53 28.26
N ARG A 9 31.10 19.15 27.42
CA ARG A 9 30.20 18.44 26.48
C ARG A 9 31.04 17.72 25.43
N GLY A 10 31.20 16.41 25.59
CA GLY A 10 31.81 15.55 24.59
C GLY A 10 30.96 15.47 23.32
N ARG A 11 31.43 16.08 22.23
CA ARG A 11 30.95 15.83 20.85
C ARG A 11 31.41 14.43 20.42
N GLY A 12 30.77 13.38 20.91
CA GLY A 12 31.07 11.98 20.56
C GLY A 12 29.85 11.29 19.96
N GLY A 13 29.58 11.49 18.67
CA GLY A 13 28.47 10.80 18.00
C GLY A 13 28.65 10.63 16.49
N GLY A 14 29.26 11.61 15.81
CA GLY A 14 29.39 11.59 14.35
C GLY A 14 30.38 10.56 13.79
N GLY A 15 31.31 10.03 14.59
CA GLY A 15 32.31 9.05 14.11
C GLY A 15 31.71 7.67 13.88
N ALA A 16 30.80 7.23 14.75
CA ALA A 16 30.10 5.95 14.61
C ALA A 16 29.08 6.01 13.45
N ALA A 17 28.30 7.10 13.36
CA ALA A 17 27.34 7.30 12.28
C ALA A 17 28.01 7.33 10.88
N ARG A 18 29.12 8.07 10.72
CA ARG A 18 29.87 8.12 9.44
C ARG A 18 30.52 6.79 9.07
N ARG A 19 30.98 6.02 10.06
CA ARG A 19 31.49 4.65 9.81
C ARG A 19 30.37 3.73 9.37
N ALA A 20 29.22 3.73 10.08
CA ALA A 20 28.05 2.96 9.71
C ALA A 20 27.54 3.31 8.31
N GLU A 21 27.53 4.59 7.94
CA GLU A 21 27.14 5.05 6.60
C GLU A 21 28.10 4.58 5.49
N ARG A 22 29.41 4.50 5.78
CA ARG A 22 30.40 4.01 4.83
C ARG A 22 30.42 2.49 4.69
N THR A 23 30.04 1.76 5.74
CA THR A 23 29.99 0.31 5.75
C THR A 23 28.61 -0.25 5.44
N SER A 24 27.58 0.61 5.27
CA SER A 24 26.23 0.15 4.98
C SER A 24 26.14 -0.41 3.57
N ILE A 25 25.47 -1.54 3.44
CA ILE A 25 25.16 -2.13 2.14
C ILE A 25 24.18 -1.20 1.44
N ARG A 26 24.62 -0.58 0.33
CA ARG A 26 23.75 0.18 -0.54
C ARG A 26 23.13 -0.75 -1.56
N ILE A 27 21.82 -0.93 -1.46
CA ILE A 27 21.05 -1.67 -2.45
C ILE A 27 20.57 -0.68 -3.49
N GLU A 28 21.04 -0.86 -4.73
CA GLU A 28 20.53 -0.12 -5.87
C GLU A 28 19.12 -0.63 -6.20
N THR A 29 18.14 0.25 -6.08
CA THR A 29 16.76 0.00 -6.51
C THR A 29 16.44 0.91 -7.69
N ALA A 30 15.73 0.38 -8.69
CA ALA A 30 15.26 1.19 -9.80
C ALA A 30 14.15 2.16 -9.33
N LYS A 31 14.02 3.28 -10.04
CA LYS A 31 12.81 4.09 -10.00
C LYS A 31 11.64 3.26 -10.56
N TYR A 32 10.42 3.57 -10.15
CA TYR A 32 9.21 3.05 -10.80
C TYR A 32 9.25 3.27 -12.32
N ILE A 33 8.55 2.40 -13.04
CA ILE A 33 8.62 2.36 -14.50
C ILE A 33 7.76 3.47 -15.09
N GLU A 34 8.34 4.27 -15.96
CA GLU A 34 7.62 5.21 -16.83
C GLU A 34 7.50 4.57 -18.22
N ARG A 35 6.30 4.12 -18.58
CA ARG A 35 6.13 3.33 -19.81
C ARG A 35 6.38 4.20 -21.04
N ASN A 36 7.26 3.74 -21.95
CA ASN A 36 7.46 4.34 -23.27
C ASN A 36 6.63 3.65 -24.39
N ILE A 37 5.72 2.76 -24.02
CA ILE A 37 4.82 2.06 -24.93
C ILE A 37 3.36 2.41 -24.61
N PRO A 38 2.44 2.37 -25.59
CA PRO A 38 1.02 2.59 -25.36
C PRO A 38 0.40 1.46 -24.52
N ASN A 39 -0.84 1.67 -24.06
CA ASN A 39 -1.65 0.57 -23.54
C ASN A 39 -2.03 -0.37 -24.69
N PHE A 40 -2.19 -1.65 -24.37
CA PHE A 40 -2.82 -2.58 -25.29
C PHE A 40 -4.32 -2.58 -25.02
N GLU A 41 -5.11 -2.13 -25.99
CA GLU A 41 -6.57 -1.98 -25.87
C GLU A 41 -7.26 -3.14 -26.57
N VAL A 42 -8.11 -3.87 -25.82
CA VAL A 42 -8.80 -5.08 -26.30
C VAL A 42 -10.26 -4.81 -26.66
N LEU A 43 -10.83 -3.73 -26.12
CA LEU A 43 -12.23 -3.36 -26.30
C LEU A 43 -12.35 -2.16 -27.23
N THR A 44 -13.41 -2.13 -28.04
CA THR A 44 -13.80 -0.94 -28.82
C THR A 44 -14.52 0.07 -27.92
N GLU A 45 -14.71 1.30 -28.41
CA GLU A 45 -15.44 2.34 -27.68
C GLU A 45 -16.88 1.91 -27.38
N GLU A 46 -17.57 1.31 -28.35
CA GLU A 46 -18.95 0.83 -28.17
C GLU A 46 -19.02 -0.28 -27.10
N ALA A 47 -17.99 -1.14 -27.01
CA ALA A 47 -17.93 -2.17 -25.99
C ALA A 47 -17.69 -1.58 -24.58
N LEU A 48 -16.90 -0.50 -24.48
CA LEU A 48 -16.72 0.24 -23.24
C LEU A 48 -18.03 0.89 -22.79
N GLU A 49 -18.74 1.58 -23.68
CA GLU A 49 -20.04 2.21 -23.38
C GLU A 49 -21.07 1.20 -22.86
N VAL A 50 -21.13 0.00 -23.45
CA VAL A 50 -22.00 -1.08 -22.99
C VAL A 50 -21.65 -1.53 -21.57
N ILE A 51 -20.37 -1.72 -21.27
CA ILE A 51 -19.90 -2.11 -19.92
C ILE A 51 -20.24 -1.01 -18.91
N GLU A 52 -19.95 0.25 -19.23
CA GLU A 52 -20.22 1.38 -18.34
C GLU A 52 -21.72 1.54 -18.07
N THR A 53 -22.55 1.45 -19.10
CA THR A 53 -24.02 1.53 -18.98
C THR A 53 -24.57 0.41 -18.10
N ASN A 54 -24.10 -0.83 -18.30
CA ASN A 54 -24.54 -1.97 -17.49
C ASN A 54 -24.04 -1.88 -16.05
N ALA A 55 -22.84 -1.34 -15.81
CA ALA A 55 -22.36 -1.10 -14.47
C ALA A 55 -23.25 -0.09 -13.71
N GLU A 56 -23.65 1.00 -14.37
CA GLU A 56 -24.59 1.99 -13.81
C GLU A 56 -25.97 1.34 -13.51
N ILE A 57 -26.48 0.48 -14.39
CA ILE A 57 -27.72 -0.30 -14.15
C ILE A 57 -27.58 -1.16 -12.89
N VAL A 58 -26.48 -1.91 -12.75
CA VAL A 58 -26.25 -2.76 -11.58
C VAL A 58 -26.18 -1.93 -10.30
N LEU A 59 -25.48 -0.79 -10.33
CA LEU A 59 -25.38 0.09 -9.17
C LEU A 59 -26.73 0.71 -8.77
N GLU A 60 -27.57 1.07 -9.74
CA GLU A 60 -28.88 1.68 -9.52
C GLU A 60 -29.94 0.65 -9.10
N GLU A 61 -30.07 -0.47 -9.79
CA GLU A 61 -31.17 -1.42 -9.58
C GLU A 61 -30.86 -2.46 -8.49
N VAL A 62 -29.63 -3.00 -8.51
CA VAL A 62 -29.20 -4.06 -7.59
C VAL A 62 -28.59 -3.45 -6.32
N GLY A 63 -27.63 -2.54 -6.50
CA GLY A 63 -26.88 -1.88 -5.43
C GLY A 63 -25.77 -2.73 -4.80
N VAL A 64 -25.13 -2.18 -3.77
CA VAL A 64 -24.02 -2.79 -3.03
C VAL A 64 -24.35 -2.78 -1.53
N ASN A 65 -24.03 -3.86 -0.81
CA ASN A 65 -24.21 -3.91 0.64
C ASN A 65 -23.02 -3.26 1.36
N PHE A 66 -23.32 -2.37 2.31
CA PHE A 66 -22.37 -1.80 3.27
C PHE A 66 -22.73 -2.32 4.67
N VAL A 67 -22.29 -3.55 4.95
CA VAL A 67 -22.68 -4.34 6.13
C VAL A 67 -22.02 -3.81 7.40
N ASP A 68 -22.78 -3.78 8.51
CA ASP A 68 -22.36 -3.39 9.86
C ASP A 68 -21.66 -2.01 9.90
N ASN A 69 -22.02 -1.10 9.00
CA ASN A 69 -21.39 0.22 8.89
C ASN A 69 -22.41 1.38 8.76
N PRO A 70 -23.10 1.75 9.86
CA PRO A 70 -24.08 2.84 9.86
C PRO A 70 -23.52 4.18 9.35
N ALA A 71 -22.25 4.48 9.64
CA ALA A 71 -21.61 5.70 9.20
C ALA A 71 -21.41 5.76 7.67
N ALA A 72 -21.11 4.63 7.03
CA ALA A 72 -21.04 4.56 5.57
C ALA A 72 -22.43 4.71 4.93
N LEU A 73 -23.45 4.04 5.48
CA LEU A 73 -24.83 4.16 5.00
C LEU A 73 -25.32 5.61 5.06
N GLU A 74 -25.05 6.31 6.16
CA GLU A 74 -25.41 7.72 6.31
C GLU A 74 -24.67 8.63 5.31
N ARG A 75 -23.38 8.37 5.06
CA ARG A 75 -22.62 9.11 4.02
C ARG A 75 -23.23 8.92 2.63
N TRP A 76 -23.69 7.71 2.31
CA TRP A 76 -24.36 7.43 1.04
C TRP A 76 -25.71 8.13 0.91
N ARG A 77 -26.53 8.15 1.97
CA ARG A 77 -27.78 8.93 2.00
C ARG A 77 -27.52 10.40 1.72
N ASN A 78 -26.53 10.98 2.41
CA ASN A 78 -26.16 12.39 2.24
C ASN A 78 -25.58 12.70 0.85
N ALA A 79 -24.95 11.72 0.20
CA ALA A 79 -24.50 11.82 -1.17
C ALA A 79 -25.63 11.70 -2.21
N GLY A 80 -26.85 11.31 -1.80
CA GLY A 80 -28.01 11.17 -2.66
C GLY A 80 -28.28 9.74 -3.16
N ALA A 81 -27.68 8.72 -2.54
CA ALA A 81 -27.99 7.33 -2.84
C ALA A 81 -29.28 6.86 -2.14
N ASP A 82 -30.01 5.93 -2.75
CA ASP A 82 -31.12 5.22 -2.11
C ASP A 82 -30.55 4.12 -1.20
N VAL A 83 -30.86 4.19 0.10
CA VAL A 83 -30.36 3.24 1.09
C VAL A 83 -31.53 2.53 1.76
N THR A 84 -31.61 1.21 1.58
CA THR A 84 -32.64 0.34 2.17
C THR A 84 -31.98 -0.73 3.03
N GLY A 85 -32.14 -0.65 4.36
CA GLY A 85 -31.35 -1.47 5.27
C GLY A 85 -29.85 -1.19 5.10
N GLU A 86 -29.08 -2.22 4.76
CA GLU A 86 -27.64 -2.13 4.46
C GLU A 86 -27.33 -2.06 2.96
N ARG A 87 -28.35 -2.11 2.10
CA ARG A 87 -28.21 -2.00 0.65
C ARG A 87 -28.15 -0.54 0.24
N VAL A 88 -27.13 -0.18 -0.54
CA VAL A 88 -26.97 1.13 -1.17
C VAL A 88 -27.16 0.99 -2.68
N ARG A 89 -28.19 1.63 -3.23
CA ARG A 89 -28.41 1.81 -4.66
C ARG A 89 -27.94 3.20 -5.07
N ILE A 90 -27.06 3.27 -6.05
CA ILE A 90 -26.39 4.50 -6.46
C ILE A 90 -27.05 4.98 -7.77
N PRO A 91 -27.77 6.11 -7.76
CA PRO A 91 -28.41 6.65 -8.96
C PRO A 91 -27.41 6.89 -10.08
N ARG A 92 -27.89 6.78 -11.32
CA ARG A 92 -27.01 6.90 -12.49
C ARG A 92 -26.21 8.20 -12.48
N GLY A 93 -24.90 8.07 -12.75
CA GLY A 93 -23.97 9.19 -12.81
C GLY A 93 -23.55 9.75 -11.45
N LEU A 94 -24.16 9.35 -10.33
CA LEU A 94 -23.71 9.77 -9.00
C LEU A 94 -22.30 9.25 -8.71
N ALA A 95 -22.03 7.99 -9.03
CA ALA A 95 -20.69 7.40 -8.86
C ALA A 95 -19.65 8.18 -9.67
N ARG A 96 -19.90 8.41 -10.97
CA ARG A 96 -19.01 9.20 -11.84
C ARG A 96 -18.79 10.62 -11.33
N LYS A 97 -19.85 11.29 -10.86
CA LYS A 97 -19.77 12.64 -10.28
C LYS A 97 -18.87 12.66 -9.05
N LEU A 98 -19.02 11.70 -8.14
CA LEU A 98 -18.17 11.62 -6.94
C LEU A 98 -16.71 11.34 -7.31
N CYS A 99 -16.47 10.43 -8.26
CA CYS A 99 -15.14 10.10 -8.77
C CYS A 99 -14.43 11.29 -9.43
N SER A 100 -15.15 12.30 -9.94
CA SER A 100 -14.53 13.49 -10.57
C SER A 100 -13.63 14.31 -9.63
N THR A 101 -13.77 14.12 -8.32
CA THR A 101 -12.91 14.77 -7.30
C THR A 101 -11.63 13.99 -7.00
N ALA A 102 -11.51 12.76 -7.49
CA ALA A 102 -10.32 11.94 -7.28
C ALA A 102 -9.18 12.40 -8.21
N PRO A 103 -7.93 12.52 -7.69
CA PRO A 103 -6.80 12.88 -8.53
C PRO A 103 -6.46 11.75 -9.50
N SER A 104 -6.16 12.09 -10.75
CA SER A 104 -5.67 11.13 -11.75
C SER A 104 -4.25 10.64 -11.46
N GLU A 105 -3.46 11.45 -10.74
CA GLU A 105 -2.10 11.13 -10.31
C GLU A 105 -1.82 11.68 -8.90
N PHE A 106 -1.10 10.91 -8.07
CA PHE A 106 -0.62 11.37 -6.77
C PHE A 106 0.72 10.72 -6.38
N THR A 107 1.48 11.38 -5.52
CA THR A 107 2.75 10.83 -4.99
C THR A 107 2.51 10.07 -3.71
N GLN A 108 2.91 8.81 -3.69
CA GLN A 108 3.05 8.03 -2.46
C GLN A 108 4.46 8.19 -1.92
N TYR A 109 4.56 8.85 -0.78
CA TYR A 109 5.84 9.25 -0.19
C TYR A 109 6.48 8.13 0.63
N ALA A 110 7.73 7.81 0.33
CA ALA A 110 8.54 6.90 1.12
C ALA A 110 9.32 7.65 2.23
N ARG A 111 9.77 6.90 3.25
CA ARG A 111 10.63 7.41 4.33
C ARG A 111 11.94 7.95 3.77
N ASN A 112 12.57 7.21 2.86
CA ASN A 112 13.58 7.77 1.96
C ASN A 112 12.86 8.40 0.76
N ARG A 113 12.93 9.73 0.62
CA ARG A 113 12.22 10.45 -0.46
C ARG A 113 12.64 10.02 -1.87
N ASP A 114 13.86 9.53 -2.04
CA ASP A 114 14.36 9.01 -3.33
C ASP A 114 13.62 7.74 -3.78
N LYS A 115 12.92 7.06 -2.86
CA LYS A 115 12.09 5.88 -3.12
C LYS A 115 10.59 6.21 -3.19
N SER A 116 10.21 7.49 -3.24
CA SER A 116 8.81 7.85 -3.42
C SER A 116 8.35 7.47 -4.82
N VAL A 117 7.07 7.07 -4.94
CA VAL A 117 6.49 6.62 -6.20
C VAL A 117 5.31 7.51 -6.61
N VAL A 118 5.07 7.63 -7.91
CA VAL A 118 3.88 8.30 -8.43
C VAL A 118 2.89 7.24 -8.90
N ILE A 119 1.66 7.32 -8.40
CA ILE A 119 0.55 6.44 -8.74
C ILE A 119 -0.32 7.15 -9.76
N GLY A 120 -0.59 6.49 -10.90
CA GLY A 120 -1.39 7.03 -12.00
C GLY A 120 -0.58 7.31 -13.27
N GLY A 121 -1.26 7.82 -14.30
CA GLY A 121 -0.64 8.19 -15.58
C GLY A 121 0.00 7.01 -16.33
N ARG A 122 1.22 7.22 -16.84
CA ARG A 122 2.01 6.18 -17.53
C ARG A 122 2.91 5.37 -16.60
N ASN A 123 2.78 5.59 -15.29
CA ASN A 123 3.63 4.96 -14.28
C ASN A 123 3.19 3.53 -14.00
N MET A 124 4.15 2.66 -13.70
CA MET A 124 3.92 1.31 -13.20
C MET A 124 4.77 1.07 -11.96
N VAL A 125 4.08 0.87 -10.84
CA VAL A 125 4.66 0.57 -9.53
C VAL A 125 4.44 -0.91 -9.25
N LEU A 126 5.47 -1.60 -8.79
CA LEU A 126 5.43 -3.04 -8.53
C LEU A 126 5.59 -3.24 -7.03
N ALA A 127 4.69 -4.03 -6.46
CA ALA A 127 4.66 -4.39 -5.05
C ALA A 127 4.63 -5.93 -4.92
N PRO A 128 5.07 -6.47 -3.77
CA PRO A 128 4.93 -7.90 -3.49
C PRO A 128 3.47 -8.36 -3.45
N VAL A 129 3.32 -9.68 -3.36
CA VAL A 129 2.06 -10.37 -3.08
C VAL A 129 1.38 -9.83 -1.81
N TYR A 130 0.06 -9.97 -1.70
CA TYR A 130 -0.73 -9.54 -0.55
C TYR A 130 -1.73 -10.61 -0.10
N GLY A 131 -1.72 -10.97 1.19
CA GLY A 131 -2.71 -11.82 1.85
C GLY A 131 -2.43 -13.32 2.05
N PRO A 132 -1.41 -14.00 1.47
CA PRO A 132 -1.25 -15.44 1.64
C PRO A 132 -1.03 -15.83 3.11
N PRO A 133 -1.84 -16.75 3.68
CA PRO A 133 -1.58 -17.29 5.02
C PRO A 133 -0.58 -18.44 5.03
N PHE A 134 -0.18 -18.91 3.86
CA PHE A 134 0.80 -19.97 3.70
C PHE A 134 2.02 -19.48 2.94
N VAL A 135 3.19 -19.96 3.35
CA VAL A 135 4.44 -19.82 2.62
C VAL A 135 4.86 -21.18 2.08
N ARG A 136 5.73 -21.15 1.07
CA ARG A 136 6.41 -22.32 0.56
C ARG A 136 7.90 -22.05 0.44
N ASP A 137 8.71 -22.93 1.02
CA ASP A 137 10.16 -22.93 0.82
C ASP A 137 10.66 -24.34 0.45
N ALA A 138 11.90 -24.43 -0.03
CA ALA A 138 12.46 -25.68 -0.56
C ALA A 138 12.68 -26.75 0.52
N ALA A 139 12.84 -26.37 1.79
CA ALA A 139 13.15 -27.29 2.88
C ALA A 139 11.90 -27.74 3.64
N GLY A 140 10.97 -26.81 3.90
CA GLY A 140 9.79 -26.98 4.76
C GLY A 140 8.47 -27.13 4.00
N GLY A 141 8.48 -27.10 2.66
CA GLY A 141 7.26 -27.25 1.87
C GLY A 141 6.23 -26.16 2.15
N ARG A 142 4.93 -26.48 2.05
CA ARG A 142 3.83 -25.54 2.32
C ARG A 142 3.47 -25.55 3.81
N ARG A 143 3.51 -24.40 4.46
CA ARG A 143 3.21 -24.22 5.89
C ARG A 143 2.60 -22.85 6.16
N TYR A 144 2.02 -22.65 7.34
CA TYR A 144 1.57 -21.32 7.74
C TYR A 144 2.75 -20.34 7.81
N ALA A 145 2.49 -19.10 7.44
CA ALA A 145 3.48 -18.03 7.50
C ALA A 145 3.69 -17.56 8.95
N THR A 146 4.90 -17.13 9.25
CA THR A 146 5.26 -16.53 10.55
C THR A 146 5.70 -15.08 10.37
N MET A 147 5.85 -14.35 11.47
CA MET A 147 6.43 -13.00 11.43
C MET A 147 7.86 -13.01 10.86
N ALA A 148 8.62 -14.08 11.09
CA ALA A 148 9.95 -14.25 10.50
C ALA A 148 9.90 -14.37 8.96
N ASP A 149 8.88 -15.02 8.41
CA ASP A 149 8.68 -15.04 6.95
C ASP A 149 8.24 -13.67 6.43
N PHE A 150 7.38 -12.97 7.16
CA PHE A 150 6.98 -11.60 6.82
C PHE A 150 8.20 -10.69 6.68
N GLU A 151 9.05 -10.63 7.71
CA GLU A 151 10.29 -9.84 7.69
C GLU A 151 11.22 -10.25 6.54
N LYS A 152 11.31 -11.55 6.26
CA LYS A 152 12.12 -12.07 5.15
C LYS A 152 11.61 -11.54 3.82
N PHE A 153 10.29 -11.54 3.58
CA PHE A 153 9.72 -10.98 2.36
C PHE A 153 9.89 -9.46 2.28
N VAL A 154 9.77 -8.72 3.39
CA VAL A 154 10.05 -7.28 3.41
C VAL A 154 11.51 -7.00 3.02
N LYS A 155 12.46 -7.75 3.59
CA LYS A 155 13.89 -7.64 3.24
C LYS A 155 14.12 -7.99 1.77
N LEU A 156 13.51 -9.06 1.26
CA LEU A 156 13.61 -9.45 -0.15
C LEU A 156 13.01 -8.38 -1.08
N ALA A 157 11.89 -7.76 -0.69
CA ALA A 157 11.29 -6.66 -1.44
C ALA A 157 12.22 -5.45 -1.50
N TYR A 158 12.82 -5.06 -0.36
CA TYR A 158 13.81 -3.99 -0.29
C TYR A 158 15.07 -4.29 -1.13
N MET A 159 15.51 -5.55 -1.14
CA MET A 159 16.66 -6.01 -1.93
C MET A 159 16.41 -6.08 -3.43
N SER A 160 15.14 -6.20 -3.84
CA SER A 160 14.79 -6.34 -5.25
C SER A 160 14.97 -5.02 -5.98
N LYS A 161 15.70 -5.06 -7.10
CA LYS A 161 15.88 -3.89 -7.96
C LYS A 161 14.56 -3.37 -8.55
N TRP A 162 13.58 -4.25 -8.74
CA TRP A 162 12.36 -3.98 -9.51
C TRP A 162 11.08 -3.92 -8.68
N LEU A 163 11.18 -4.05 -7.35
CA LEU A 163 10.06 -3.79 -6.46
C LEU A 163 10.19 -2.37 -5.93
N HIS A 164 9.17 -1.57 -6.24
CA HIS A 164 9.16 -0.12 -6.00
C HIS A 164 8.45 0.24 -4.69
N HIS A 165 7.64 -0.68 -4.16
CA HIS A 165 6.88 -0.53 -2.93
C HIS A 165 7.04 -1.77 -2.06
N SER A 166 7.16 -1.60 -0.74
CA SER A 166 7.42 -2.70 0.21
C SER A 166 6.25 -3.67 0.34
N GLY A 167 5.03 -3.23 0.01
CA GLY A 167 3.81 -4.03 0.04
C GLY A 167 2.91 -3.69 1.23
N GLY A 168 2.17 -4.68 1.70
CA GLY A 168 1.36 -4.60 2.93
C GLY A 168 1.37 -5.96 3.61
N THR A 169 0.28 -6.72 3.54
CA THR A 169 0.26 -8.09 4.10
C THR A 169 1.03 -9.06 3.19
N VAL A 170 2.37 -8.97 3.12
CA VAL A 170 3.19 -9.81 2.20
C VAL A 170 3.08 -11.31 2.49
N CYS A 171 2.70 -11.66 3.71
CA CYS A 171 2.06 -12.90 4.10
C CYS A 171 1.29 -12.65 5.41
N GLU A 172 0.43 -13.58 5.83
CA GLU A 172 -0.32 -13.45 7.09
C GLU A 172 0.42 -14.18 8.25
N PRO A 173 1.07 -13.47 9.19
CA PRO A 173 1.83 -14.11 10.27
C PRO A 173 0.88 -14.74 11.31
N THR A 174 0.85 -16.07 11.37
CA THR A 174 -0.09 -16.81 12.24
C THR A 174 0.44 -17.08 13.65
N ASP A 175 1.71 -16.76 13.91
CA ASP A 175 2.38 -16.90 15.22
C ASP A 175 2.20 -15.67 16.12
N VAL A 176 1.54 -14.61 15.63
CA VAL A 176 1.20 -13.41 16.38
C VAL A 176 -0.31 -13.30 16.57
N PRO A 177 -0.83 -12.93 17.76
CA PRO A 177 -2.27 -12.72 17.97
C PRO A 177 -2.90 -11.81 16.91
N VAL A 178 -4.08 -12.18 16.40
CA VAL A 178 -4.78 -11.51 15.29
C VAL A 178 -4.97 -10.01 15.54
N ASN A 179 -5.34 -9.65 16.77
CA ASN A 179 -5.57 -8.27 17.17
C ASN A 179 -4.29 -7.42 17.33
N LYS A 180 -3.10 -8.01 17.16
CA LYS A 180 -1.80 -7.32 17.37
C LYS A 180 -0.89 -7.34 16.15
N ARG A 181 -0.97 -8.36 15.29
CA ARG A 181 -0.03 -8.57 14.17
C ARG A 181 0.17 -7.39 13.22
N HIS A 182 -0.86 -6.56 13.05
CA HIS A 182 -0.77 -5.36 12.22
C HIS A 182 0.30 -4.37 12.72
N LEU A 183 0.56 -4.33 14.04
CA LEU A 183 1.60 -3.49 14.65
C LEU A 183 3.00 -3.97 14.22
N ASP A 184 3.24 -5.28 14.32
CA ASP A 184 4.53 -5.88 13.96
C ASP A 184 4.77 -5.82 12.44
N MET A 185 3.73 -6.08 11.64
CA MET A 185 3.78 -5.97 10.18
C MET A 185 4.13 -4.56 9.71
N LEU A 186 3.49 -3.54 10.28
CA LEU A 186 3.79 -2.15 9.96
C LEU A 186 5.22 -1.76 10.38
N MET A 187 5.64 -2.16 11.58
CA MET A 187 7.00 -1.93 12.08
C MET A 187 8.06 -2.56 11.16
N ALA A 188 7.81 -3.79 10.67
CA ALA A 188 8.70 -4.46 9.74
C ALA A 188 8.89 -3.66 8.45
N HIS A 189 7.82 -3.15 7.81
CA HIS A 189 7.95 -2.29 6.63
C HIS A 189 8.73 -0.99 6.90
N MET A 190 8.55 -0.38 8.08
CA MET A 190 9.22 0.89 8.41
C MET A 190 10.72 0.73 8.70
N THR A 191 11.11 -0.40 9.27
CA THR A 191 12.46 -0.63 9.80
C THR A 191 13.34 -1.48 8.89
N LEU A 192 12.74 -2.32 8.05
CA LEU A 192 13.46 -3.27 7.18
C LEU A 192 13.44 -2.89 5.69
N SER A 193 12.77 -1.78 5.32
CA SER A 193 12.67 -1.29 3.94
C SER A 193 12.81 0.23 3.81
#